data_AF-A0A075LVA5-F1
#
_entry.id   AF-A0A075LVA5-F1
#
_cell.length_a   1.000
_cell.length_b   1.000
_cell.length_c   1.000
_cell.angle_alpha   90.00
_cell.angle_beta   90.00
_cell.angle_gamma   90.00
#
_symmetry.space_group_name_H-M   'P 1'
#
loop_
_entity.id
_entity.type
_entity.pdbx_description
1 polymer ?
#
loop_
_entity_poly.entity_id
_entity_poly.type
_entity_poly.pdbx_seq_one_letter_code
_entity_poly.pdbx_strand_id
1 'polypeptide(L)'
;MLGLGKQTIMTIDQMNAYKSAYGDPLLKKDIFIALVVPFMVGFVGVMILFYYWWLAIIGGLVGLAYGYIVLMKHNVQRVYHQRARIQRNRFVNNMTQLLTNPNETVVSALKWCAQDIVADGEFKRDLDYLIVELMDATPSKVQAAFDRMATKYKRDFVFSLFLDNLITASLEGRTDIKKLKDLKSWHNDVMEQTSIFMNNKQGAVRQYKITVGYTVGIIAILTFAFGFDGYLLYYGHNPIGWASSIILLTLSFVYFHSFRKKLADDEVMEVKIWKR
;
A
#
# COMPACT_ATOMS: atom_id res chain seq x y z
N MET A 1 -8.31 3.10 23.97
CA MET A 1 -9.51 2.61 23.27
C MET A 1 -9.27 2.72 21.77
N LEU A 2 -9.56 1.63 21.06
CA LEU A 2 -9.33 1.43 19.63
C LEU A 2 -10.17 2.39 18.77
N GLY A 3 -9.52 3.34 18.11
CA GLY A 3 -10.10 4.06 16.98
C GLY A 3 -9.71 3.36 15.69
N LEU A 4 -10.37 2.23 15.38
CA LEU A 4 -10.49 1.77 13.99
C LEU A 4 -11.15 2.92 13.23
N GLY A 5 -10.33 3.77 12.62
CA GLY A 5 -10.79 4.86 11.77
C GLY A 5 -11.78 4.28 10.78
N LYS A 6 -13.03 4.74 10.86
CA LYS A 6 -14.14 4.40 9.97
C LYS A 6 -13.57 4.17 8.57
N GLN A 7 -13.82 3.00 8.00
CA GLN A 7 -13.60 2.72 6.58
C GLN A 7 -14.54 3.60 5.77
N THR A 8 -14.22 4.89 5.70
CA THR A 8 -14.87 5.84 4.81
C THR A 8 -14.58 5.33 3.41
N ILE A 9 -15.66 5.12 2.65
CA ILE A 9 -15.58 4.91 1.21
C ILE A 9 -14.78 6.10 0.70
N MET A 10 -13.58 5.81 0.19
CA MET A 10 -12.66 6.87 -0.23
C MET A 10 -13.20 7.35 -1.56
N THR A 11 -13.72 8.57 -1.60
CA THR A 11 -14.31 9.14 -2.82
C THR A 11 -13.24 9.21 -3.91
N ILE A 12 -13.64 9.16 -5.17
CA ILE A 12 -12.75 9.23 -6.34
C ILE A 12 -11.76 10.40 -6.23
N ASP A 13 -12.21 11.53 -5.66
CA ASP A 13 -11.38 12.73 -5.43
C ASP A 13 -10.23 12.47 -4.45
N GLN A 14 -10.47 11.70 -3.39
CA GLN A 14 -9.41 11.33 -2.45
C GLN A 14 -8.40 10.39 -3.13
N MET A 15 -8.86 9.44 -3.95
CA MET A 15 -7.97 8.57 -4.73
C MET A 15 -7.13 9.35 -5.75
N ASN A 16 -7.71 10.38 -6.37
CA ASN A 16 -7.00 11.30 -7.25
C ASN A 16 -6.01 12.17 -6.47
N ALA A 17 -6.34 12.62 -5.26
CA ALA A 17 -5.44 13.36 -4.39
C ALA A 17 -4.22 12.51 -3.97
N TYR A 18 -4.43 11.26 -3.54
CA TYR A 18 -3.34 10.31 -3.21
C TYR A 18 -2.41 10.04 -4.41
N LYS A 19 -2.95 10.03 -5.62
CA LYS A 19 -2.15 9.84 -6.84
C LYS A 19 -1.40 11.10 -7.25
N SER A 20 -2.08 12.24 -7.24
CA SER A 20 -1.48 13.53 -7.56
C SER A 20 -0.38 13.91 -6.57
N ALA A 21 -0.42 13.37 -5.35
CA ALA A 21 0.58 13.62 -4.32
C ALA A 21 1.98 13.10 -4.66
N TYR A 22 2.15 12.07 -5.50
CA TYR A 22 3.47 11.53 -5.85
C TYR A 22 3.63 11.24 -7.35
N GLY A 23 3.02 12.08 -8.19
CA GLY A 23 3.49 12.33 -9.56
C GLY A 23 3.09 11.35 -10.66
N ASP A 24 2.79 10.08 -10.38
CA ASP A 24 2.40 9.17 -11.48
C ASP A 24 0.88 9.12 -11.67
N PRO A 25 0.34 9.75 -12.74
CA PRO A 25 -1.01 9.47 -13.17
C PRO A 25 -1.09 7.98 -13.49
N LEU A 26 -2.27 7.40 -13.26
CA LEU A 26 -2.52 6.02 -13.66
C LEU A 26 -2.11 5.83 -15.13
N LEU A 27 -1.10 5.00 -15.37
CA LEU A 27 -0.94 4.42 -16.69
C LEU A 27 -2.28 3.77 -17.02
N LYS A 28 -2.89 4.18 -18.14
CA LYS A 28 -4.18 3.61 -18.59
C LYS A 28 -4.16 2.07 -18.56
N LYS A 29 -2.97 1.51 -18.76
CA LYS A 29 -2.64 0.09 -18.62
C LYS A 29 -2.89 -0.48 -17.21
N ASP A 30 -2.55 0.23 -16.14
CA ASP A 30 -2.73 -0.25 -14.76
C ASP A 30 -4.20 -0.21 -14.33
N ILE A 31 -4.95 0.81 -14.75
CA ILE A 31 -6.42 0.82 -14.58
C ILE A 31 -7.03 -0.33 -15.35
N PHE A 32 -6.61 -0.49 -16.61
CA PHE A 32 -7.12 -1.53 -17.49
C PHE A 32 -6.87 -2.91 -16.89
N ILE A 33 -5.65 -3.21 -16.41
CA ILE A 33 -5.34 -4.48 -15.75
C ILE A 33 -6.15 -4.62 -14.44
N ALA A 34 -6.28 -3.56 -13.65
CA ALA A 34 -7.03 -3.58 -12.40
C ALA A 34 -8.55 -3.78 -12.58
N LEU A 35 -9.09 -3.52 -13.77
CA LEU A 35 -10.51 -3.72 -14.10
C LEU A 35 -10.75 -5.01 -14.89
N VAL A 36 -9.94 -5.26 -15.92
CA VAL A 36 -10.10 -6.40 -16.82
C VAL A 36 -9.76 -7.71 -16.12
N VAL A 37 -8.74 -7.75 -15.27
CA VAL A 37 -8.41 -9.00 -14.56
C VAL A 37 -9.55 -9.45 -13.63
N PRO A 38 -10.11 -8.59 -12.75
CA PRO A 38 -11.28 -8.97 -11.96
C PRO A 38 -12.52 -9.31 -12.80
N PHE A 39 -12.75 -8.60 -13.90
CA PHE A 39 -13.83 -8.93 -14.84
C PHE A 39 -13.63 -10.35 -15.41
N MET A 40 -12.45 -10.65 -15.94
CA MET A 40 -12.15 -11.96 -16.54
C MET A 40 -12.24 -13.09 -15.52
N VAL A 41 -11.75 -12.88 -14.29
CA VAL A 41 -11.88 -13.90 -13.23
C VAL A 41 -13.34 -14.16 -12.87
N GLY A 42 -14.15 -13.11 -12.72
CA GLY A 42 -15.58 -13.25 -12.46
C GLY A 42 -16.34 -13.90 -13.61
N PHE A 43 -16.06 -13.48 -14.84
CA PHE A 43 -16.66 -14.00 -16.06
C PHE A 43 -16.32 -15.49 -16.25
N VAL A 44 -15.04 -15.84 -16.25
CA VAL A 44 -14.57 -17.23 -16.46
C VAL A 44 -15.03 -18.12 -15.31
N GLY A 45 -14.97 -17.64 -14.06
CA GLY A 45 -15.41 -18.41 -12.90
C GLY A 45 -16.88 -18.79 -12.96
N VAL A 46 -17.76 -17.89 -13.39
CA VAL A 46 -19.19 -18.18 -13.58
C VAL A 46 -19.43 -19.00 -14.85
N MET A 47 -18.71 -18.72 -15.93
CA MET A 47 -18.86 -19.45 -17.20
C MET A 47 -18.53 -20.94 -17.05
N ILE A 48 -17.46 -21.28 -16.34
CA ILE A 48 -17.02 -22.67 -16.16
C ILE A 48 -17.99 -23.47 -15.27
N LEU A 49 -18.72 -22.82 -14.35
CA LEU A 49 -19.64 -23.49 -13.44
C LEU A 49 -21.04 -23.69 -14.04
N PHE A 50 -21.56 -22.68 -14.73
CA PHE A 50 -22.94 -22.65 -15.19
C PHE A 50 -23.10 -22.79 -16.70
N TYR A 51 -22.05 -22.51 -17.49
CA TYR A 51 -22.07 -22.46 -18.96
C TYR A 51 -23.14 -21.55 -19.59
N TYR A 52 -23.78 -20.69 -18.78
CA TYR A 52 -24.68 -19.64 -19.25
C TYR A 52 -23.89 -18.34 -19.46
N TRP A 53 -23.78 -17.92 -20.73
CA TRP A 53 -23.06 -16.71 -21.11
C TRP A 53 -23.63 -15.43 -20.46
N TRP A 54 -24.95 -15.35 -20.27
CA TRP A 54 -25.60 -14.20 -19.65
C TRP A 54 -25.29 -14.11 -18.14
N LEU A 55 -25.21 -15.25 -17.43
CA LEU A 55 -24.76 -15.31 -16.03
C LEU A 55 -23.29 -14.92 -15.91
N ALA A 56 -22.45 -15.37 -16.86
CA ALA A 56 -21.04 -15.02 -16.89
C ALA A 56 -20.82 -13.51 -17.03
N ILE A 57 -21.63 -12.82 -17.84
CA ILE A 57 -21.59 -11.35 -17.94
C ILE A 57 -21.92 -10.70 -16.60
N ILE A 58 -22.96 -11.16 -15.89
CA ILE A 58 -23.31 -10.63 -14.56
C ILE A 58 -22.14 -10.83 -13.59
N GLY A 59 -21.53 -12.02 -13.56
CA GLY A 59 -20.35 -12.31 -12.75
C GLY A 59 -19.15 -11.42 -13.09
N GLY A 60 -18.92 -11.17 -14.38
CA GLY A 60 -17.88 -10.25 -14.85
C GLY A 60 -18.13 -8.81 -14.39
N LEU A 61 -19.37 -8.31 -14.50
CA LEU A 61 -19.74 -6.96 -14.04
C LEU A 61 -19.58 -6.80 -12.52
N VAL A 62 -19.95 -7.82 -11.73
CA VAL A 62 -19.69 -7.83 -10.28
C VAL A 62 -18.19 -7.79 -9.99
N GLY A 63 -17.39 -8.59 -10.72
CA GLY A 63 -15.94 -8.57 -10.64
C GLY A 63 -15.33 -7.21 -10.97
N LEU A 64 -15.84 -6.55 -12.01
CA LEU A 64 -15.44 -5.20 -12.42
C LEU A 64 -15.76 -4.17 -11.35
N ALA A 65 -16.98 -4.17 -10.82
CA ALA A 65 -17.41 -3.26 -9.75
C ALA A 65 -16.53 -3.43 -8.50
N TYR A 66 -16.24 -4.67 -8.10
CA TYR A 66 -15.33 -4.96 -7.00
C TYR A 66 -13.89 -4.52 -7.30
N GLY A 67 -13.42 -4.73 -8.53
CA GLY A 67 -12.13 -4.25 -9.03
C GLY A 67 -11.96 -2.74 -8.88
N TYR A 68 -12.97 -2.00 -9.32
CA TYR A 68 -12.98 -0.54 -9.27
C TYR A 68 -13.07 -0.01 -7.83
N ILE A 69 -14.03 -0.49 -7.03
CA ILE A 69 -14.32 0.08 -5.72
C ILE A 69 -13.28 -0.35 -4.68
N VAL A 70 -12.89 -1.62 -4.69
CA VAL A 70 -12.08 -2.22 -3.62
C VAL A 70 -10.63 -2.34 -4.03
N LEU A 71 -10.31 -3.05 -5.12
CA LEU A 71 -8.91 -3.30 -5.48
C LEU A 71 -8.16 -2.02 -5.83
N MET A 72 -8.79 -1.14 -6.61
CA MET A 72 -8.15 0.12 -7.00
C MET A 72 -7.82 0.97 -5.77
N LYS A 73 -8.75 1.11 -4.82
CA LYS A 73 -8.50 1.85 -3.56
C LYS A 73 -7.26 1.32 -2.83
N HIS A 74 -7.19 0.02 -2.57
CA HIS A 74 -6.08 -0.59 -1.83
C HIS A 74 -4.74 -0.44 -2.57
N ASN A 75 -4.72 -0.65 -3.89
CA ASN A 75 -3.50 -0.51 -4.68
C ASN A 75 -2.96 0.93 -4.62
N VAL A 76 -3.84 1.91 -4.70
CA VAL A 76 -3.47 3.33 -4.69
C VAL A 76 -2.91 3.75 -3.34
N GLN A 77 -3.60 3.40 -2.27
CA GLN A 77 -3.13 3.67 -0.91
C GLN A 77 -1.77 3.01 -0.67
N ARG A 78 -1.61 1.75 -1.10
CA ARG A 78 -0.37 1.01 -0.97
C ARG A 78 0.80 1.69 -1.68
N VAL A 79 0.62 2.06 -2.95
CA VAL A 79 1.66 2.76 -3.72
C VAL A 79 2.01 4.10 -3.07
N TYR A 80 1.01 4.87 -2.65
CA TYR A 80 1.22 6.13 -1.94
C TYR A 80 2.06 5.93 -0.67
N HIS A 81 1.66 5.00 0.21
CA HIS A 81 2.38 4.75 1.47
C HIS A 81 3.80 4.20 1.25
N GLN A 82 4.03 3.43 0.19
CA GLN A 82 5.37 2.97 -0.19
C GLN A 82 6.24 4.14 -0.67
N ARG A 83 5.72 5.00 -1.57
CA ARG A 83 6.45 6.19 -2.04
C ARG A 83 6.76 7.14 -0.89
N ALA A 84 5.78 7.45 -0.05
CA ALA A 84 5.97 8.32 1.10
C ALA A 84 7.06 7.80 2.06
N ARG A 85 7.10 6.48 2.32
CA ARG A 85 8.15 5.85 3.13
C ARG A 85 9.54 5.98 2.48
N ILE A 86 9.64 5.73 1.17
CA ILE A 86 10.91 5.86 0.44
C ILE A 86 11.43 7.29 0.50
N GLN A 87 10.55 8.29 0.35
CA GLN A 87 10.93 9.72 0.44
C GLN A 87 11.48 10.06 1.82
N ARG A 88 10.83 9.62 2.90
CA ARG A 88 11.34 9.80 4.27
C ARG A 88 12.67 9.08 4.49
N ASN A 89 12.83 7.86 3.97
CA ASN A 89 14.11 7.14 4.07
C ASN A 89 15.24 7.88 3.35
N ARG A 90 14.98 8.41 2.15
CA ARG A 90 15.96 9.23 1.43
C ARG A 90 16.30 10.48 2.24
N PHE A 91 15.31 11.16 2.80
CA PHE A 91 15.54 12.32 3.65
C PHE A 91 16.44 12.01 4.85
N VAL A 92 16.10 10.99 5.65
CA VAL A 92 16.88 10.58 6.83
C VAL A 92 18.33 10.28 6.43
N ASN A 93 18.52 9.52 5.34
CA ASN A 93 19.85 9.17 4.87
C ASN A 93 20.68 10.39 4.43
N ASN A 94 20.08 11.31 3.66
CA ASN A 94 20.76 12.49 3.13
C ASN A 94 21.01 13.55 4.22
N MET A 95 20.03 13.82 5.08
CA MET A 95 20.20 14.73 6.22
C MET A 95 21.34 14.28 7.13
N THR A 96 21.41 13.00 7.48
CA THR A 96 22.51 12.47 8.30
C THR A 96 23.87 12.61 7.61
N GLN A 97 23.94 12.44 6.28
CA GLN A 97 25.18 12.63 5.52
C GLN A 97 25.63 14.09 5.53
N LEU A 98 24.72 15.03 5.25
CA LEU A 98 25.03 16.47 5.23
C LEU A 98 25.44 16.97 6.61
N LEU A 99 24.70 16.59 7.65
CA LEU A 99 24.97 16.99 9.03
C LEU A 99 26.20 16.29 9.66
N THR A 100 26.84 15.37 8.93
CA THR A 100 28.18 14.89 9.32
C THR A 100 29.24 15.97 9.08
N ASN A 101 29.00 16.92 8.17
CA ASN A 101 29.85 18.09 7.99
C ASN A 101 29.53 19.12 9.08
N PRO A 102 30.48 19.48 9.97
CA PRO A 102 30.25 20.43 11.04
C PRO A 102 29.97 21.86 10.55
N ASN A 103 30.28 22.17 9.29
CA ASN A 103 30.00 23.48 8.70
C ASN A 103 28.56 23.59 8.16
N GLU A 104 27.83 22.48 8.05
CA GLU A 104 26.44 22.51 7.56
C GLU A 104 25.43 22.73 8.67
N THR A 105 24.50 23.63 8.37
CA THR A 105 23.36 23.93 9.25
C THR A 105 22.17 23.03 8.92
N VAL A 106 21.25 22.86 9.86
CA VAL A 106 20.00 22.12 9.62
C VAL A 106 19.23 22.74 8.45
N VAL A 107 19.16 24.07 8.36
CA VAL A 107 18.43 24.77 7.29
C VAL A 107 19.10 24.58 5.92
N SER A 108 20.44 24.63 5.82
CA SER A 108 21.15 24.36 4.55
C SER A 108 20.96 22.90 4.11
N ALA A 109 21.06 21.96 5.05
CA ALA A 109 20.82 20.55 4.78
C ALA A 109 19.38 20.26 4.34
N LEU A 110 18.39 20.90 4.97
CA LEU A 110 16.98 20.82 4.57
C LEU A 110 16.77 21.33 3.14
N LYS A 111 17.36 22.48 2.78
CA LYS A 111 17.28 23.03 1.41
C LYS A 111 17.83 22.06 0.37
N TRP A 112 18.95 21.38 0.67
CA TRP A 112 19.48 20.36 -0.21
C TRP A 112 18.54 19.15 -0.32
N CYS A 113 17.97 18.70 0.80
CA CYS A 113 17.04 17.57 0.80
C CYS A 113 15.69 17.87 0.14
N ALA A 114 15.30 19.14 0.01
CA ALA A 114 14.09 19.58 -0.67
C ALA A 114 14.26 19.72 -2.20
N GLN A 115 15.47 19.55 -2.73
CA GLN A 115 15.69 19.57 -4.18
C GLN A 115 14.93 18.43 -4.88
N ASP A 116 14.48 18.67 -6.12
CA ASP A 116 13.69 17.71 -6.92
C ASP A 116 14.38 16.35 -7.15
N ILE A 117 15.71 16.32 -7.06
CA ILE A 117 16.51 15.08 -7.20
C ILE A 117 16.36 14.18 -5.96
N VAL A 118 16.04 14.76 -4.81
CA VAL A 118 16.06 14.10 -3.50
C VAL A 118 14.66 13.83 -2.96
N ALA A 119 13.79 14.85 -3.02
CA ALA A 119 12.41 14.79 -2.55
C ALA A 119 11.43 15.07 -3.69
N ASP A 120 10.30 14.36 -3.67
CA ASP A 120 9.22 14.53 -4.64
C ASP A 120 7.86 14.56 -3.94
N GLY A 121 6.87 15.13 -4.63
CA GLY A 121 5.47 15.04 -4.27
C GLY A 121 5.09 15.80 -3.00
N GLU A 122 4.18 15.22 -2.22
CA GLU A 122 3.67 15.80 -0.96
C GLU A 122 4.80 16.03 0.05
N PHE A 123 5.74 15.09 0.13
CA PHE A 123 6.85 15.20 1.08
C PHE A 123 7.75 16.39 0.77
N LYS A 124 8.04 16.65 -0.51
CA LYS A 124 8.79 17.84 -0.93
C LYS A 124 8.06 19.12 -0.52
N ARG A 125 6.76 19.23 -0.78
CA ARG A 125 5.96 20.40 -0.40
C ARG A 125 5.98 20.65 1.11
N ASP A 126 5.96 19.58 1.90
CA ASP A 126 6.09 19.69 3.35
C ASP A 126 7.48 20.19 3.77
N LEU A 127 8.55 19.74 3.09
CA LEU A 127 9.90 20.24 3.32
C LEU A 127 10.04 21.72 2.94
N ASP A 128 9.49 22.13 1.78
CA ASP A 128 9.49 23.52 1.33
C ASP A 128 8.77 24.42 2.35
N TYR A 129 7.61 23.97 2.84
CA TYR A 129 6.86 24.67 3.88
C TYR A 129 7.65 24.75 5.20
N LEU A 130 8.28 23.66 5.63
CA LEU A 130 9.14 23.64 6.81
C LEU A 130 10.31 24.63 6.66
N ILE A 131 10.99 24.67 5.52
CA ILE A 131 12.11 25.60 5.27
C ILE A 131 11.65 27.05 5.38
N VAL A 132 10.49 27.39 4.79
CA VAL A 132 9.92 28.74 4.87
C VAL A 132 9.62 29.12 6.31
N GLU A 133 9.05 28.21 7.10
CA GLU A 133 8.76 28.47 8.51
C GLU A 133 10.02 28.67 9.35
N LEU A 134 11.15 28.04 8.97
CA LEU A 134 12.42 28.10 9.68
C LEU A 134 13.27 29.34 9.37
N MET A 135 13.07 30.02 8.23
CA MET A 135 13.96 31.12 7.78
C MET A 135 14.02 32.32 8.74
N ASP A 136 12.90 32.66 9.40
CA ASP A 136 12.81 33.76 10.37
C ASP A 136 12.21 33.30 11.72
N ALA A 137 12.43 32.03 12.07
CA ALA A 137 11.81 31.41 13.23
C ALA A 137 12.48 31.81 14.55
N THR A 138 11.67 32.16 15.55
CA THR A 138 12.09 32.11 16.96
C THR A 138 12.26 30.66 17.41
N PRO A 139 13.01 30.36 18.48
CA PRO A 139 13.18 29.00 18.99
C PRO A 139 11.86 28.22 19.18
N SER A 140 10.83 28.89 19.69
CA SER A 140 9.48 28.32 19.84
C SER A 140 8.80 27.99 18.50
N LYS A 141 9.03 28.81 17.46
CA LYS A 141 8.49 28.57 16.11
C LYS A 141 9.23 27.44 15.41
N VAL A 142 10.55 27.29 15.64
CA VAL A 142 11.33 26.14 15.14
C VAL A 142 10.74 24.84 15.66
N GLN A 143 10.55 24.74 16.98
CA GLN A 143 9.95 23.55 17.59
C GLN A 143 8.54 23.27 17.03
N ALA A 144 7.67 24.29 16.97
CA ALA A 144 6.32 24.14 16.44
C ALA A 144 6.29 23.72 14.95
N ALA A 145 7.26 24.14 14.15
CA ALA A 145 7.35 23.78 12.73
C ALA A 145 7.70 22.28 12.56
N PHE A 146 8.71 21.81 13.28
CA PHE A 146 9.08 20.38 13.28
C PHE A 146 8.00 19.50 13.92
N ASP A 147 7.37 19.92 15.02
CA ASP A 147 6.29 19.18 15.69
C ASP A 147 5.08 18.98 14.76
N ARG A 148 4.77 19.97 13.91
CA ARG A 148 3.72 19.84 12.89
C ARG A 148 4.06 18.75 11.87
N MET A 149 5.31 18.73 11.40
CA MET A 149 5.77 17.69 10.48
C MET A 149 5.79 16.31 11.15
N ALA A 150 6.29 16.20 12.38
CA ALA A 150 6.29 14.97 13.16
C ALA A 150 4.86 14.45 13.40
N THR A 151 3.91 15.34 13.72
CA THR A 151 2.51 14.98 13.90
C THR A 151 1.88 14.43 12.62
N LYS A 152 2.20 15.02 11.45
CA LYS A 152 1.74 14.53 10.14
C LYS A 152 2.28 13.12 9.84
N TYR A 153 3.54 12.87 10.18
CA TYR A 153 4.23 11.61 9.91
C TYR A 153 4.32 10.65 11.11
N LYS A 154 3.52 10.85 12.16
CA LYS A 154 3.59 10.13 13.45
C LYS A 154 3.53 8.61 13.38
N ARG A 155 3.00 8.04 12.30
CA ARG A 155 2.99 6.58 12.08
C ARG A 155 4.40 6.03 11.88
N ASP A 156 5.30 6.87 11.42
CA ASP A 156 6.71 6.57 11.28
C ASP A 156 7.46 7.05 12.52
N PHE A 157 7.51 6.17 13.52
CA PHE A 157 8.09 6.49 14.83
C PHE A 157 9.56 6.90 14.73
N VAL A 158 10.36 6.17 13.96
CA VAL A 158 11.80 6.44 13.80
C VAL A 158 12.01 7.78 13.10
N PHE A 159 11.20 8.09 12.08
CA PHE A 159 11.23 9.39 11.44
C PHE A 159 10.84 10.53 12.39
N SER A 160 9.85 10.32 13.25
CA SER A 160 9.44 11.33 14.24
C SER A 160 10.57 11.64 15.23
N LEU A 161 11.22 10.60 15.77
CA LEU A 161 12.42 10.75 16.60
C LEU A 161 13.57 11.44 15.87
N PHE A 162 13.71 11.18 14.56
CA PHE A 162 14.71 11.86 13.75
C PHE A 162 14.43 13.37 13.66
N LEU A 163 13.17 13.77 13.45
CA LEU A 163 12.77 15.18 13.48
C LEU A 163 13.02 15.82 14.84
N ASP A 164 12.75 15.12 15.95
CA ASP A 164 13.04 15.62 17.30
C ASP A 164 14.53 15.93 17.49
N ASN A 165 15.42 15.10 16.94
CA ASN A 165 16.86 15.36 16.98
C ASN A 165 17.27 16.52 16.07
N LEU A 166 16.54 16.77 14.98
CA LEU A 166 16.75 17.97 14.16
C LEU A 166 16.32 19.25 14.89
N ILE A 167 15.30 19.19 15.75
CA ILE A 167 14.93 20.33 16.63
C ILE A 167 16.12 20.67 17.54
N THR A 168 16.65 19.68 18.25
CA THR A 168 17.82 19.88 19.13
C THR A 168 19.00 20.44 18.34
N ALA A 169 19.33 19.85 17.18
CA ALA A 169 20.42 20.33 16.34
C ALA A 169 20.20 21.76 15.83
N SER A 170 18.96 22.14 15.52
CA SER A 170 18.61 23.48 15.03
C SER A 170 18.62 24.54 16.14
N LEU A 171 18.28 24.17 17.38
CA LEU A 171 18.21 25.11 18.51
C LEU A 171 19.54 25.27 19.22
N GLU A 172 20.27 24.17 19.41
CA GLU A 172 21.50 24.12 20.21
C GLU A 172 22.76 24.26 19.35
N GLY A 173 22.63 24.17 18.02
CA GLY A 173 23.74 24.21 17.07
C GLY A 173 24.71 23.04 17.20
N ARG A 174 24.42 22.06 18.06
CA ARG A 174 25.20 20.85 18.30
C ARG A 174 24.45 19.65 17.75
N THR A 175 25.02 19.06 16.72
CA THR A 175 24.48 17.81 16.16
C THR A 175 25.11 16.64 16.90
N ASP A 176 24.30 15.85 17.62
CA ASP A 176 24.73 14.51 18.04
C ASP A 176 24.71 13.59 16.79
N ILE A 177 25.79 13.69 16.00
CA ILE A 177 25.97 12.96 14.76
C ILE A 177 25.85 11.44 15.01
N LYS A 178 26.25 10.97 16.19
CA LYS A 178 26.12 9.56 16.56
C LYS A 178 24.65 9.17 16.64
N LYS A 179 23.82 9.93 17.36
CA LYS A 179 22.36 9.68 17.40
C LYS A 179 21.71 9.74 16.02
N LEU A 180 22.07 10.71 15.17
CA LEU A 180 21.53 10.78 13.80
C LEU A 180 21.94 9.57 12.94
N LYS A 181 23.16 9.03 13.13
CA LYS A 181 23.62 7.80 12.48
C LYS A 181 22.88 6.57 13.01
N ASP A 182 22.66 6.49 14.32
CA ASP A 182 21.94 5.38 14.95
C ASP A 182 20.47 5.36 14.49
N LEU A 183 19.79 6.52 14.47
CA LEU A 183 18.42 6.65 13.96
C LEU A 183 18.31 6.35 12.47
N LYS A 184 19.28 6.79 11.66
CA LYS A 184 19.39 6.42 10.25
C LYS A 184 19.51 4.90 10.08
N SER A 185 20.39 4.26 10.84
CA SER A 185 20.56 2.80 10.79
C SER A 185 19.24 2.11 11.14
N TRP A 186 18.60 2.53 12.23
CA TRP A 186 17.33 1.96 12.65
C TRP A 186 16.22 2.15 11.60
N HIS A 187 16.14 3.33 10.98
CA HIS A 187 15.17 3.61 9.92
C HIS A 187 15.41 2.71 8.70
N ASN A 188 16.66 2.49 8.32
CA ASN A 188 17.03 1.56 7.24
C ASN A 188 16.69 0.11 7.60
N ASP A 189 16.92 -0.33 8.83
CA ASP A 189 16.57 -1.68 9.30
C ASP A 189 15.05 -1.89 9.23
N VAL A 190 14.25 -0.91 9.67
CA VAL A 190 12.78 -0.95 9.54
C VAL A 190 12.35 -1.06 8.07
N MET A 191 13.01 -0.32 7.18
CA MET A 191 12.75 -0.38 5.74
C MET A 191 13.11 -1.76 5.16
N GLU A 192 14.23 -2.34 5.58
CA GLU A 192 14.65 -3.68 5.17
C GLU A 192 13.67 -4.75 5.66
N GLN A 193 13.29 -4.73 6.94
CA GLN A 193 12.29 -5.65 7.50
C GLN A 193 10.94 -5.51 6.79
N THR A 194 10.55 -4.29 6.44
CA THR A 194 9.36 -4.04 5.62
C THR A 194 9.50 -4.68 4.24
N SER A 195 10.64 -4.51 3.57
CA SER A 195 10.91 -5.11 2.26
C SER A 195 10.86 -6.65 2.32
N ILE A 196 11.48 -7.25 3.33
CA ILE A 196 11.45 -8.70 3.57
C ILE A 196 10.00 -9.18 3.78
N PHE A 197 9.22 -8.48 4.61
CA PHE A 197 7.81 -8.80 4.82
C PHE A 197 6.99 -8.70 3.52
N MET A 198 7.22 -7.66 2.73
CA MET A 198 6.58 -7.48 1.41
C MET A 198 6.97 -8.59 0.42
N ASN A 199 8.22 -9.06 0.44
CA ASN A 199 8.68 -10.18 -0.36
C ASN A 199 8.05 -11.50 0.11
N ASN A 200 7.96 -11.73 1.41
CA ASN A 200 7.30 -12.92 1.97
C ASN A 200 5.81 -12.97 1.59
N LYS A 201 5.13 -11.83 1.50
CA LYS A 201 3.76 -11.74 0.97
C LYS A 201 3.63 -12.18 -0.48
N GLN A 202 4.68 -12.10 -1.30
CA GLN A 202 4.65 -12.64 -2.66
C GLN A 202 4.49 -14.17 -2.65
N GLY A 203 5.05 -14.85 -1.64
CA GLY A 203 4.80 -16.27 -1.39
C GLY A 203 3.32 -16.57 -1.17
N ALA A 204 2.62 -15.74 -0.39
CA ALA A 204 1.18 -15.87 -0.18
C ALA A 204 0.37 -15.62 -1.46
N VAL A 205 0.79 -14.68 -2.32
CA VAL A 205 0.19 -14.49 -3.66
C VAL A 205 0.38 -15.73 -4.54
N ARG A 206 1.55 -16.36 -4.50
CA ARG A 206 1.82 -17.59 -5.22
C ARG A 206 0.91 -18.73 -4.74
N GLN A 207 0.78 -18.90 -3.42
CA GLN A 207 -0.12 -19.90 -2.83
C GLN A 207 -1.58 -19.67 -3.26
N TYR A 208 -2.06 -18.43 -3.21
CA TYR A 208 -3.41 -18.09 -3.68
C TYR A 208 -3.63 -18.48 -5.16
N LYS A 209 -2.66 -18.18 -6.04
CA LYS A 209 -2.73 -18.55 -7.47
C LYS A 209 -2.79 -20.07 -7.65
N ILE A 210 -2.03 -20.82 -6.87
CA ILE A 210 -2.03 -22.29 -6.88
C ILE A 210 -3.39 -22.83 -6.42
N THR A 211 -3.96 -22.30 -5.32
CA THR A 211 -5.28 -22.71 -4.82
C THR A 211 -6.37 -22.47 -5.85
N VAL A 212 -6.41 -21.29 -6.49
CA VAL A 212 -7.37 -21.01 -7.57
C VAL A 212 -7.15 -21.96 -8.76
N GLY A 213 -5.90 -22.23 -9.11
CA GLY A 213 -5.55 -23.20 -10.15
C GLY A 213 -6.07 -24.62 -9.86
N TYR A 214 -5.95 -25.09 -8.61
CA TYR A 214 -6.51 -26.38 -8.20
C TYR A 214 -8.03 -26.43 -8.33
N THR A 215 -8.73 -25.37 -7.92
CA THR A 215 -10.20 -25.31 -8.06
C THR A 215 -10.62 -25.41 -9.53
N VAL A 216 -9.98 -24.67 -10.43
CA VAL A 216 -10.25 -24.75 -11.87
C VAL A 216 -9.90 -26.13 -12.43
N GLY A 217 -8.78 -26.71 -12.00
CA GLY A 217 -8.35 -28.05 -12.41
C GLY A 217 -9.36 -29.15 -12.04
N ILE A 218 -9.93 -29.10 -10.83
CA ILE A 218 -10.97 -30.04 -10.39
C ILE A 218 -12.20 -29.93 -11.28
N ILE A 219 -12.66 -28.70 -11.57
CA ILE A 219 -13.83 -28.51 -12.42
C ILE A 219 -13.57 -29.02 -13.84
N ALA A 220 -12.38 -28.79 -14.39
CA ALA A 220 -11.99 -29.31 -15.70
C ALA A 220 -12.01 -30.84 -15.72
N ILE A 221 -11.42 -31.51 -14.72
CA ILE A 221 -11.42 -32.98 -14.62
C ILE A 221 -12.86 -33.52 -14.56
N LEU A 222 -13.73 -32.92 -13.75
CA LEU A 222 -15.14 -33.33 -13.67
C LEU A 222 -15.86 -33.12 -15.01
N THR A 223 -15.58 -32.01 -15.70
CA THR A 223 -16.17 -31.72 -17.02
C THR A 223 -15.76 -32.78 -18.05
N PHE A 224 -14.48 -33.19 -18.07
CA PHE A 224 -14.00 -34.23 -18.98
C PHE A 224 -14.49 -35.64 -18.58
N ALA A 225 -14.54 -35.95 -17.28
CA ALA A 225 -14.92 -37.28 -16.80
C ALA A 225 -16.41 -37.60 -17.06
N PHE A 226 -17.30 -36.62 -16.94
CA PHE A 226 -18.73 -36.79 -17.22
C PHE A 226 -19.10 -36.60 -18.70
N GLY A 227 -18.16 -36.14 -19.54
CA GLY A 227 -18.46 -35.61 -20.87
C GLY A 227 -19.14 -34.24 -20.78
N PHE A 228 -18.96 -33.39 -21.80
CA PHE A 228 -19.48 -32.03 -21.80
C PHE A 228 -21.01 -31.97 -21.62
N ASP A 229 -21.73 -32.81 -22.38
CA ASP A 229 -23.19 -32.88 -22.31
C ASP A 229 -23.69 -33.46 -20.98
N GLY A 230 -22.95 -34.43 -20.42
CA GLY A 230 -23.23 -34.99 -19.10
C GLY A 230 -23.04 -33.97 -17.98
N TYR A 231 -21.97 -33.17 -18.04
CA TYR A 231 -21.74 -32.09 -17.08
C TYR A 231 -22.87 -31.05 -17.12
N LEU A 232 -23.32 -30.64 -18.31
CA LEU A 232 -24.42 -29.69 -18.46
C LEU A 232 -25.73 -30.24 -17.89
N LEU A 233 -26.06 -31.49 -18.20
CA LEU A 233 -27.32 -32.12 -17.79
C LEU A 233 -27.38 -32.38 -16.28
N TYR A 234 -26.30 -32.90 -15.70
CA TYR A 234 -26.29 -33.34 -14.30
C TYR A 234 -25.83 -32.26 -13.31
N TYR A 235 -25.03 -31.28 -13.76
CA TYR A 235 -24.44 -30.26 -12.90
C TYR A 235 -24.81 -28.84 -13.34
N GLY A 236 -24.46 -28.43 -14.56
CA GLY A 236 -24.57 -27.03 -15.01
C GLY A 236 -26.01 -26.47 -15.06
N HIS A 237 -26.99 -27.29 -15.43
CA HIS A 237 -28.41 -26.90 -15.55
C HIS A 237 -29.29 -27.50 -14.45
N ASN A 238 -28.70 -28.15 -13.45
CA ASN A 238 -29.44 -28.78 -12.36
C ASN A 238 -29.48 -27.85 -11.12
N PRO A 239 -30.64 -27.70 -10.45
CA PRO A 239 -30.76 -26.91 -9.21
C PRO A 239 -29.72 -27.28 -8.13
N ILE A 240 -29.35 -28.56 -8.02
CA ILE A 240 -28.34 -29.02 -7.05
C ILE A 240 -26.95 -28.48 -7.43
N GLY A 241 -26.60 -28.52 -8.72
CA GLY A 241 -25.36 -27.97 -9.23
C GLY A 241 -25.30 -26.45 -9.06
N TRP A 242 -26.43 -25.75 -9.23
CA TRP A 242 -26.52 -24.30 -8.97
C TRP A 242 -26.26 -23.95 -7.51
N ALA A 243 -26.89 -24.66 -6.56
CA ALA A 243 -26.66 -24.43 -5.15
C ALA A 243 -25.18 -24.64 -4.78
N SER A 244 -24.56 -25.72 -5.26
CA SER A 244 -23.14 -25.99 -4.99
C SER A 244 -22.20 -24.95 -5.61
N SER A 245 -22.51 -24.49 -6.84
CA SER A 245 -21.74 -23.46 -7.54
C SER A 245 -21.83 -22.10 -6.86
N ILE A 246 -23.00 -21.70 -6.36
CA ILE A 246 -23.19 -20.47 -5.59
C ILE A 246 -22.36 -20.52 -4.29
N ILE A 247 -22.37 -21.66 -3.58
CA ILE A 247 -21.56 -21.84 -2.36
C ILE A 247 -20.08 -21.71 -2.68
N LEU A 248 -19.60 -22.36 -3.76
CA LEU A 248 -18.20 -22.30 -4.17
C LEU A 248 -17.77 -20.88 -4.53
N LEU A 249 -18.59 -20.14 -5.30
CA LEU A 249 -18.32 -18.75 -5.66
C LEU A 249 -18.28 -17.84 -4.43
N THR A 250 -19.21 -18.05 -3.49
CA THR A 250 -19.26 -17.27 -2.24
C THR A 250 -18.03 -17.51 -1.38
N LEU A 251 -17.63 -18.77 -1.19
CA LEU A 251 -16.41 -19.13 -0.45
C LEU A 251 -15.16 -18.56 -1.13
N SER A 252 -15.09 -18.65 -2.45
CA SER A 252 -13.98 -18.10 -3.25
C SER A 252 -13.89 -16.58 -3.10
N PHE A 253 -15.03 -15.88 -3.11
CA PHE A 253 -15.09 -14.44 -2.89
C PHE A 253 -14.65 -14.05 -1.48
N VAL A 254 -15.14 -14.73 -0.45
CA VAL A 254 -14.75 -14.47 0.95
C VAL A 254 -13.25 -14.73 1.15
N TYR A 255 -12.73 -15.82 0.60
CA TYR A 255 -11.31 -16.15 0.66
C TYR A 255 -10.47 -15.09 -0.07
N PHE A 256 -10.87 -14.66 -1.26
CA PHE A 256 -10.21 -13.60 -2.00
C PHE A 256 -10.25 -12.25 -1.28
N HIS A 257 -11.40 -11.86 -0.73
CA HIS A 257 -11.56 -10.62 0.01
C HIS A 257 -10.66 -10.60 1.26
N SER A 258 -10.67 -11.68 2.03
CA SER A 258 -9.79 -11.85 3.20
C SER A 258 -8.31 -11.79 2.81
N PHE A 259 -7.93 -12.48 1.74
CA PHE A 259 -6.57 -12.46 1.19
C PHE A 259 -6.14 -11.04 0.79
N ARG A 260 -6.99 -10.31 0.05
CA ARG A 260 -6.71 -8.93 -0.38
C ARG A 260 -6.57 -7.96 0.79
N LYS A 261 -7.42 -8.09 1.81
CA LYS A 261 -7.33 -7.28 3.03
C LYS A 261 -5.98 -7.48 3.74
N LYS A 262 -5.56 -8.73 3.92
CA LYS A 262 -4.25 -9.07 4.52
C LYS A 262 -3.07 -8.62 3.65
N LEU A 263 -3.22 -8.64 2.33
CA LEU A 263 -2.18 -8.20 1.41
C LEU A 263 -2.01 -6.67 1.42
N ALA A 264 -3.08 -5.92 1.66
CA ALA A 264 -3.07 -4.46 1.67
C ALA A 264 -2.55 -3.86 2.99
N ASP A 265 -2.54 -4.64 4.06
CA ASP A 265 -2.02 -4.24 5.37
C ASP A 265 -0.48 -4.28 5.38
N ASP A 266 0.16 -3.22 4.88
CA ASP A 266 1.61 -3.10 4.69
C ASP A 266 2.34 -2.41 5.86
N GLU A 267 1.67 -2.22 7.00
CA GLU A 267 2.27 -1.56 8.16
C GLU A 267 2.99 -2.58 9.05
N VAL A 268 4.29 -2.77 8.81
CA VAL A 268 5.17 -3.52 9.74
C VAL A 268 5.33 -2.78 11.07
N MET A 269 5.18 -1.45 11.07
CA MET A 269 5.28 -0.60 12.25
C MET A 269 4.09 -0.74 13.23
N GLU A 270 2.97 -1.35 12.80
CA GLU A 270 1.86 -1.71 13.69
C GLU A 270 2.04 -3.09 14.34
N VAL A 271 3.04 -3.87 13.88
CA VAL A 271 3.45 -5.08 14.59
C VAL A 271 4.15 -4.63 15.86
N LYS A 272 3.35 -4.49 16.92
CA LYS A 272 3.77 -4.46 18.33
C LYS A 272 5.09 -5.21 18.44
N ILE A 273 6.15 -4.44 18.69
CA ILE A 273 7.35 -4.81 19.43
C ILE A 273 7.54 -6.33 19.39
N TRP A 274 8.26 -6.82 18.37
CA TRP A 274 8.84 -8.15 18.44
C TRP A 274 9.79 -8.12 19.64
N LYS A 275 9.25 -8.50 20.80
CA LYS A 275 10.02 -8.77 22.01
C LYS A 275 11.03 -9.85 21.61
N ARG A 276 12.30 -9.48 21.57
CA ARG A 276 13.34 -10.38 22.06
C ARG A 276 13.36 -10.25 23.58
#